data_AF-A0A235C4V2-F1
#
_entry.id   AF-A0A235C4V2-F1
#
_cell.length_a   1.000
_cell.length_b   1.000
_cell.length_c   1.000
_cell.angle_alpha   90.00
_cell.angle_beta   90.00
_cell.angle_gamma   90.00
#
_symmetry.space_group_name_H-M   'P 1'
#
loop_
_entity.id
_entity.type
_entity.pdbx_description
1 polymer ?
#
loop_
_entity_poly.entity_id
_entity_poly.type
_entity_poly.pdbx_seq_one_letter_code
_entity_poly.pdbx_strand_id
1 'polypeptide(L)'
;YSAYKLIRKSVAGLMDEADFQVVTDIINVLSEKRRESWIDVHNLRAQKYGNELHIDCHMTLPSYFDLNKAHVEVSLVDKLINKEVGIKTELFIHSDPCVPDCCHYCSMPDCPIRSEPQTETIAWTMDKVVRNKKHFE
;
A
#
# COMPACT_ATOMS: atom_id res chain seq x y z
N TYR A 1 19.57 14.62 7.17
CA TYR A 1 19.44 15.48 5.97
C TYR A 1 19.71 14.74 4.64
N SER A 2 20.32 13.55 4.62
CA SER A 2 20.76 12.88 3.37
C SER A 2 19.79 11.86 2.74
N ALA A 3 18.92 11.19 3.51
CA ALA A 3 17.99 10.19 2.97
C ALA A 3 16.79 10.81 2.24
N TYR A 4 16.21 11.88 2.81
CA TYR A 4 15.08 12.62 2.24
C TYR A 4 15.38 13.18 0.83
N LYS A 5 16.59 13.73 0.64
CA LYS A 5 17.04 14.31 -0.64
C LYS A 5 17.26 13.25 -1.74
N LEU A 6 17.59 12.03 -1.34
CA LEU A 6 17.82 10.89 -2.24
C LEU A 6 16.49 10.32 -2.74
N ILE A 7 15.52 10.10 -1.84
CA ILE A 7 14.15 9.72 -2.21
C ILE A 7 13.54 10.79 -3.13
N ARG A 8 13.73 12.07 -2.80
CA ARG A 8 13.31 13.18 -3.65
C ARG A 8 13.82 13.03 -5.08
N LYS A 9 15.08 12.65 -5.29
CA LYS A 9 15.66 12.56 -6.64
C LYS A 9 15.12 11.38 -7.46
N SER A 10 14.72 10.29 -6.81
CA SER A 10 14.14 9.12 -7.47
C SER A 10 12.66 9.29 -7.86
N VAL A 11 11.95 10.27 -7.27
CA VAL A 11 10.51 10.50 -7.47
C VAL A 11 10.17 11.90 -8.02
N ALA A 12 11.11 12.86 -7.99
CA ALA A 12 10.91 14.29 -8.35
C ALA A 12 10.51 14.59 -9.81
N GLY A 13 10.41 13.59 -10.68
CA GLY A 13 9.83 13.79 -12.02
C GLY A 13 8.29 13.71 -12.04
N LEU A 14 7.66 13.24 -10.95
CA LEU A 14 6.27 12.77 -10.94
C LEU A 14 5.42 13.23 -9.74
N MET A 15 5.96 13.94 -8.74
CA MET A 15 5.23 14.35 -7.51
C MET A 15 5.65 15.75 -7.01
N ASP A 16 4.66 16.57 -6.66
CA ASP A 16 4.83 17.87 -6.00
C ASP A 16 4.91 17.73 -4.46
N GLU A 17 5.37 18.77 -3.76
CA GLU A 17 5.55 18.78 -2.29
C GLU A 17 4.24 18.50 -1.52
N ALA A 18 3.11 18.97 -2.05
CA ALA A 18 1.78 18.69 -1.50
C ALA A 18 1.42 17.19 -1.58
N ASP A 19 1.94 16.46 -2.57
CA ASP A 19 1.69 15.03 -2.74
C ASP A 19 2.44 14.20 -1.69
N PHE A 20 3.61 14.66 -1.22
CA PHE A 20 4.41 13.92 -0.23
C PHE A 20 3.75 13.87 1.15
N GLN A 21 3.16 14.96 1.63
CA GLN A 21 2.49 14.96 2.93
C GLN A 21 1.27 14.04 2.91
N VAL A 22 0.46 14.16 1.87
CA VAL A 22 -0.73 13.33 1.66
C VAL A 22 -0.38 11.84 1.58
N VAL A 23 0.65 11.49 0.80
CA VAL A 23 1.13 10.11 0.74
C VAL A 23 1.64 9.64 2.10
N THR A 24 2.31 10.49 2.86
CA THR A 24 2.75 10.16 4.23
C THR A 24 1.56 9.88 5.14
N ASP A 25 0.51 10.69 5.08
CA ASP A 25 -0.69 10.51 5.88
C ASP A 25 -1.42 9.20 5.51
N ILE A 26 -1.53 8.90 4.22
CA ILE A 26 -2.08 7.63 3.73
C ILE A 26 -1.26 6.45 4.27
N ILE A 27 0.07 6.50 4.16
CA ILE A 27 0.96 5.44 4.67
C ILE A 27 0.76 5.24 6.17
N ASN A 28 0.66 6.32 6.95
CA ASN A 28 0.45 6.23 8.39
C ASN A 28 -0.89 5.57 8.71
N VAL A 29 -1.97 6.01 8.07
CA VAL A 29 -3.31 5.44 8.25
C VAL A 29 -3.34 3.95 7.88
N LEU A 30 -2.78 3.59 6.72
CA LEU A 30 -2.70 2.20 6.27
C LEU A 30 -1.88 1.34 7.21
N SER A 31 -0.75 1.86 7.71
CA SER A 31 0.13 1.14 8.64
C SER A 31 -0.52 0.92 10.00
N GLU A 32 -1.17 1.95 10.56
CA GLU A 32 -1.83 1.89 11.87
C GLU A 32 -3.07 1.01 11.88
N LYS A 33 -3.81 0.97 10.77
CA LYS A 33 -5.05 0.19 10.61
C LYS A 33 -4.87 -1.06 9.75
N ARG A 34 -3.61 -1.47 9.53
CA ARG A 34 -3.26 -2.61 8.68
C ARG A 34 -3.99 -3.87 9.13
N ARG A 35 -4.72 -4.48 8.20
CA ARG A 35 -5.30 -5.80 8.40
C ARG A 35 -4.32 -6.90 8.03
N GLU A 36 -4.49 -8.08 8.62
CA GLU A 36 -3.67 -9.26 8.33
C GLU A 36 -3.69 -9.65 6.84
N SER A 37 -4.84 -9.43 6.17
CA SER A 37 -5.04 -9.66 4.74
C SER A 37 -4.27 -8.69 3.85
N TRP A 38 -3.84 -7.53 4.36
CA TRP A 38 -3.16 -6.50 3.58
C TRP A 38 -1.64 -6.77 3.64
N ILE A 39 -1.21 -7.69 2.79
CA ILE A 39 0.13 -8.29 2.84
C ILE A 39 1.19 -7.29 2.36
N ASP A 40 0.88 -6.53 1.32
CA ASP A 40 1.82 -5.64 0.65
C ASP A 40 1.05 -4.45 0.05
N VAL A 41 1.66 -3.27 0.07
CA VAL A 41 1.20 -2.09 -0.67
C VAL A 41 2.42 -1.49 -1.35
N HIS A 42 2.36 -1.38 -2.67
CA HIS A 42 3.45 -0.86 -3.48
C HIS A 42 2.91 -0.07 -4.67
N ASN A 43 3.81 0.54 -5.44
CA ASN A 43 3.49 1.41 -6.56
C ASN A 43 2.48 2.52 -6.20
N LEU A 44 2.51 3.04 -4.97
CA LEU A 44 1.57 4.05 -4.49
C LEU A 44 1.92 5.42 -5.07
N ARG A 45 0.91 6.06 -5.66
CA ARG A 45 0.98 7.41 -6.22
C ARG A 45 -0.27 8.17 -5.80
N ALA A 46 -0.12 9.49 -5.65
CA ALA A 46 -1.21 10.38 -5.36
C ALA A 46 -1.10 11.61 -6.28
N GLN A 47 -2.22 12.03 -6.85
CA GLN A 47 -2.30 13.17 -7.77
C GLN A 47 -3.53 14.00 -7.44
N LYS A 48 -3.35 15.31 -7.33
CA LYS A 48 -4.44 16.23 -7.04
C LYS A 48 -5.11 16.73 -8.32
N TYR A 49 -6.42 16.55 -8.42
CA TYR A 49 -7.26 17.08 -9.49
C TYR A 49 -8.34 18.00 -8.91
N GLY A 50 -8.09 19.31 -8.95
CA GLY A 50 -8.97 20.31 -8.33
C GLY A 50 -9.04 20.13 -6.81
N ASN A 51 -10.22 19.74 -6.32
CA ASN A 51 -10.46 19.51 -4.89
C ASN A 51 -10.46 18.02 -4.50
N GLU A 52 -10.19 17.14 -5.46
CA GLU A 52 -10.15 15.69 -5.26
C GLU A 52 -8.73 15.19 -5.37
N LEU A 53 -8.45 14.11 -4.66
CA LEU A 53 -7.17 13.42 -4.70
C LEU A 53 -7.37 12.03 -5.30
N HIS A 54 -6.66 11.74 -6.37
CA HIS A 54 -6.66 10.44 -7.02
C HIS A 54 -5.45 9.67 -6.54
N ILE A 55 -5.69 8.48 -5.99
CA ILE A 55 -4.65 7.61 -5.47
C ILE A 55 -4.66 6.32 -6.28
N ASP A 56 -3.52 5.94 -6.85
CA ASP A 56 -3.33 4.63 -7.46
C ASP A 56 -2.27 3.84 -6.69
N CYS A 57 -2.54 2.56 -6.45
CA CYS A 57 -1.58 1.67 -5.83
C CYS A 57 -1.86 0.20 -6.18
N HIS A 58 -0.92 -0.66 -5.82
CA HIS A 58 -1.09 -2.09 -5.82
C HIS A 58 -1.23 -2.57 -4.38
N MET A 59 -2.12 -3.53 -4.16
CA MET A 59 -2.28 -4.20 -2.87
C MET A 59 -2.22 -5.71 -3.04
N THR A 60 -1.31 -6.36 -2.32
CA THR A 60 -1.22 -7.81 -2.31
C THR A 60 -2.17 -8.41 -1.28
N LEU A 61 -2.99 -9.34 -1.75
CA LEU A 61 -4.01 -10.05 -0.99
C LEU A 61 -3.77 -11.57 -1.04
N PRO A 62 -4.35 -12.36 -0.12
CA PRO A 62 -4.20 -13.80 -0.15
C PRO A 62 -4.77 -14.40 -1.45
N SER A 63 -3.97 -15.19 -2.17
CA SER A 63 -4.33 -15.69 -3.51
C SER A 63 -5.49 -16.70 -3.51
N TYR A 64 -5.85 -17.24 -2.34
CA TYR A 64 -7.03 -18.08 -2.15
C TYR A 64 -8.31 -17.29 -1.84
N PHE A 65 -8.25 -15.94 -1.81
CA PHE A 65 -9.46 -15.14 -1.76
C PHE A 65 -10.17 -15.21 -3.11
N ASP A 66 -11.49 -15.39 -3.07
CA ASP A 66 -12.30 -15.16 -4.25
C ASP A 66 -12.40 -13.65 -4.57
N LEU A 67 -12.94 -13.34 -5.76
CA LEU A 67 -13.06 -11.97 -6.22
C LEU A 67 -13.92 -11.10 -5.29
N ASN A 68 -14.97 -11.65 -4.68
CA ASN A 68 -15.85 -10.90 -3.78
C ASN A 68 -15.09 -10.49 -2.51
N LYS A 69 -14.33 -11.42 -1.94
CA LYS A 69 -13.53 -11.16 -0.73
C LYS A 69 -12.41 -10.17 -1.02
N ALA A 70 -11.73 -10.28 -2.15
CA ALA A 70 -10.74 -9.30 -2.57
C ALA A 70 -11.35 -7.89 -2.73
N HIS A 71 -12.50 -7.81 -3.41
CA HIS A 71 -13.25 -6.55 -3.56
C HIS A 71 -13.66 -5.94 -2.22
N VAL A 72 -14.10 -6.75 -1.24
CA VAL A 72 -14.42 -6.28 0.10
C VAL A 72 -13.20 -5.66 0.78
N GLU A 73 -12.04 -6.31 0.72
CA GLU A 73 -10.82 -5.76 1.35
C GLU A 73 -10.38 -4.45 0.69
N VAL A 74 -10.41 -4.38 -0.65
CA VAL A 74 -10.14 -3.13 -1.39
C VAL A 74 -11.12 -2.03 -1.01
N SER A 75 -12.42 -2.34 -0.92
CA SER A 75 -13.46 -1.39 -0.51
C SER A 75 -13.25 -0.88 0.91
N LEU A 76 -12.66 -1.69 1.79
CA LEU A 76 -12.37 -1.27 3.16
C LEU A 76 -11.18 -0.31 3.22
N VAL A 77 -10.18 -0.48 2.36
CA VAL A 77 -9.09 0.50 2.21
C VAL A 77 -9.64 1.83 1.72
N ASP A 78 -10.47 1.81 0.67
CA ASP A 78 -11.10 3.03 0.14
C ASP A 78 -11.89 3.81 1.20
N LYS A 79 -12.74 3.10 1.96
CA LYS A 79 -13.51 3.68 3.07
C LYS A 79 -12.63 4.20 4.20
N LEU A 80 -11.55 3.47 4.51
CA LEU A 80 -10.60 3.87 5.56
C LEU A 80 -9.92 5.19 5.18
N ILE A 81 -9.37 5.29 3.97
CA ILE A 81 -8.65 6.49 3.53
C ILE A 81 -9.59 7.69 3.44
N ASN A 82 -10.77 7.54 2.84
CA ASN A 82 -11.76 8.61 2.76
C ASN A 82 -12.23 9.09 4.14
N LYS A 83 -12.22 8.22 5.17
CA LYS A 83 -12.59 8.58 6.53
C LYS A 83 -11.49 9.36 7.27
N GLU A 84 -10.22 9.00 7.07
CA GLU A 84 -9.12 9.49 7.92
C GLU A 84 -8.34 10.67 7.30
N VAL A 85 -8.26 10.80 5.97
CA VAL A 85 -7.39 11.80 5.30
C VAL A 85 -8.06 13.18 5.16
N GLY A 86 -9.37 13.29 5.40
CA GLY A 86 -10.10 14.57 5.47
C GLY A 86 -10.23 15.34 4.14
N ILE A 87 -9.72 14.78 3.04
CA ILE A 87 -9.88 15.24 1.67
C ILE A 87 -10.66 14.16 0.93
N LYS A 88 -11.53 14.54 -0.01
CA LYS A 88 -12.22 13.57 -0.85
C LYS A 88 -11.20 12.83 -1.72
N THR A 89 -11.13 11.51 -1.55
CA THR A 89 -10.17 10.66 -2.27
C THR A 89 -10.87 9.68 -3.20
N GLU A 90 -10.37 9.51 -4.41
CA GLU A 90 -10.75 8.42 -5.32
C GLU A 90 -9.57 7.43 -5.40
N LEU A 91 -9.81 6.17 -5.05
CA LEU A 91 -8.77 5.14 -5.01
C LEU A 91 -8.92 4.13 -6.15
N PHE A 92 -7.84 3.91 -6.89
CA PHE A 92 -7.69 2.84 -7.87
C PHE A 92 -6.67 1.82 -7.36
N ILE A 93 -7.16 0.71 -6.83
CA ILE A 93 -6.31 -0.33 -6.24
C ILE A 93 -6.23 -1.54 -7.16
N HIS A 94 -5.04 -1.78 -7.72
CA HIS A 94 -4.75 -3.03 -8.42
C HIS A 94 -4.54 -4.13 -7.37
N SER A 95 -5.35 -5.19 -7.42
CA SER A 95 -5.24 -6.30 -6.48
C SER A 95 -4.31 -7.38 -7.02
N ASP A 96 -3.18 -7.58 -6.35
CA ASP A 96 -2.22 -8.62 -6.67
C ASP A 96 -2.42 -9.86 -5.77
N PRO A 97 -2.30 -11.08 -6.30
CA PRO A 97 -2.25 -12.27 -5.47
C PRO A 97 -0.89 -12.38 -4.77
N CYS A 98 -0.88 -12.88 -3.54
CA CYS A 98 0.35 -13.27 -2.87
C CYS A 98 1.00 -14.46 -3.58
N VAL A 99 2.33 -14.48 -3.59
CA VAL A 99 3.17 -15.57 -4.09
C VAL A 99 4.01 -16.14 -2.95
N PRO A 100 4.66 -17.32 -3.10
CA PRO A 100 5.48 -17.91 -2.05
C PRO A 100 6.51 -16.94 -1.44
N ASP A 101 7.13 -16.09 -2.25
CA ASP A 101 8.12 -15.08 -1.80
C ASP A 101 7.52 -14.01 -0.87
N CYS A 102 6.19 -13.90 -0.76
CA CYS A 102 5.55 -13.02 0.21
C CYS A 102 5.54 -13.60 1.64
N CYS A 103 5.78 -14.91 1.80
CA CYS A 103 5.43 -15.63 3.03
C CYS A 103 6.24 -15.18 4.25
N HIS A 104 7.53 -14.86 4.10
CA HIS A 104 8.36 -14.38 5.20
C HIS A 104 7.91 -13.05 5.83
N TYR A 105 7.08 -12.25 5.14
CA TYR A 105 6.49 -11.01 5.68
C TYR A 105 4.97 -10.96 5.71
N CYS A 106 4.30 -12.06 5.34
CA CYS A 106 2.84 -12.17 5.34
C CYS A 106 2.31 -12.44 6.74
N SER A 107 1.43 -11.57 7.26
CA SER A 107 0.83 -11.68 8.60
C SER A 107 -0.44 -12.53 8.66
N MET A 108 -0.87 -13.16 7.56
CA MET A 108 -2.08 -13.99 7.58
C MET A 108 -1.91 -15.19 8.52
N PRO A 109 -2.75 -15.32 9.57
CA PRO A 109 -2.76 -16.48 10.44
C PRO A 109 -3.31 -17.70 9.67
N ASP A 110 -2.81 -18.89 10.01
CA ASP A 110 -3.30 -20.18 9.50
C ASP A 110 -3.48 -20.25 7.97
N CYS A 111 -2.58 -19.58 7.23
CA CYS A 111 -2.63 -19.52 5.77
C CYS A 111 -2.47 -20.92 5.15
N PRO A 112 -3.45 -21.41 4.36
CA PRO A 112 -3.47 -22.79 3.85
C PRO A 112 -2.43 -23.07 2.76
N ILE A 113 -1.82 -22.02 2.20
CA ILE A 113 -0.87 -22.11 1.08
C ILE A 113 0.53 -21.58 1.46
N ARG A 114 0.79 -21.37 2.75
CA ARG A 114 2.05 -20.79 3.25
C ARG A 114 3.22 -21.72 2.95
N SER A 115 4.23 -21.20 2.25
CA SER A 115 5.48 -21.93 1.94
C SER A 115 6.53 -21.83 3.05
N GLU A 116 6.53 -20.75 3.82
CA GLU A 116 7.49 -20.48 4.90
C GLU A 116 6.86 -19.66 6.04
N PRO A 117 7.34 -19.81 7.29
CA PRO A 117 6.86 -19.00 8.41
C PRO A 117 7.20 -17.52 8.19
N GLN A 118 6.39 -16.65 8.78
CA GLN A 118 6.73 -15.23 8.85
C GLN A 118 7.98 -15.05 9.71
N THR A 119 8.99 -14.37 9.20
CA THR A 119 10.24 -14.04 9.90
C THR A 119 10.37 -12.56 10.19
N GLU A 120 9.65 -11.71 9.46
CA GLU A 120 9.67 -10.26 9.66
C GLU A 120 8.32 -9.57 9.42
N THR A 121 8.24 -8.32 9.84
CA THR A 121 7.14 -7.41 9.48
C THR A 121 7.73 -6.22 8.74
N ILE A 122 7.39 -6.09 7.46
CA ILE A 122 7.87 -4.98 6.65
C ILE A 122 7.07 -3.73 6.99
N ALA A 123 7.74 -2.75 7.61
CA ALA A 123 7.20 -1.42 7.81
C ALA A 123 6.96 -0.74 6.46
N TRP A 124 5.76 -0.19 6.27
CA TRP A 124 5.40 0.58 5.10
C TRP A 124 5.97 1.99 5.23
N THR A 125 7.15 2.20 4.63
CA THR A 125 7.81 3.50 4.56
C THR A 125 7.62 4.10 3.17
N MET A 126 7.71 5.43 3.07
CA MET A 126 7.60 6.16 1.80
C MET A 126 8.47 5.54 0.70
N ASP A 127 9.72 5.19 1.00
CA ASP A 127 10.65 4.65 0.00
C ASP A 127 10.30 3.24 -0.48
N LYS A 128 9.52 2.47 0.29
CA LYS A 128 9.08 1.13 -0.09
C LYS A 128 7.79 1.18 -0.90
N VAL A 129 6.77 1.87 -0.37
CA VAL A 129 5.43 1.84 -0.97
C VAL A 129 5.33 2.56 -2.32
N VAL A 130 6.16 3.57 -2.59
CA VAL A 130 6.10 4.30 -3.87
C VAL A 130 6.81 3.57 -5.01
N ARG A 131 7.62 2.55 -4.70
CA ARG A 131 8.32 1.77 -5.72
C ARG A 131 7.35 0.83 -6.40
N ASN A 132 7.46 0.71 -7.72
CA ASN A 132 6.77 -0.33 -8.46
C ASN A 132 7.50 -1.67 -8.33
N LYS A 133 7.55 -2.20 -7.11
CA LYS A 133 8.19 -3.46 -6.73
C LYS A 133 7.48 -4.03 -5.51
N LYS A 134 7.26 -5.35 -5.48
CA LYS A 134 6.81 -6.02 -4.26
C LYS A 134 7.91 -5.99 -3.22
N HIS A 135 7.56 -6.11 -1.95
CA HIS A 135 8.53 -5.91 -0.87
C HIS A 135 9.60 -7.01 -0.76
N PHE A 136 9.45 -8.14 -1.44
CA PHE A 136 10.50 -9.17 -1.56
C PHE A 136 11.55 -8.85 -2.65
N GLU A 137 11.39 -7.78 -3.44
CA GLU A 137 12.30 -7.37 -4.53
C GLU A 137 13.17 -6.14 -4.22
#